data_AF-A0A954FD84-F1
#
_entry.id   AF-A0A954FD84-F1
#
_cell.length_a   1.000
_cell.length_b   1.000
_cell.length_c   1.000
_cell.angle_alpha   90.00
_cell.angle_beta   90.00
_cell.angle_gamma   90.00
#
_symmetry.space_group_name_H-M   'P 1'
#
loop_
_entity.id
_entity.type
_entity.pdbx_description
1 polymer ?
#
loop_
_entity_poly.entity_id
_entity_poly.type
_entity_poly.pdbx_seq_one_letter_code
_entity_poly.pdbx_strand_id
1 'polypeptide(L)'
;MNMPVMQQHSRYTLLPGTSKQAPVEWSAWHSRLYRGFCLLTLIVLHLALTDRVQAQNPRALEAYQKQYQILQTNFRDELIQLARKCQSEQQQAGVETISELLKELQEFDPQANPLPREVRPDLPVSLPADERSWRLKLRNLQEKQANDLFVFSRKVLHAGFPSYAYDLILETAYHNPDHRSVRQILGYVRNGDEWATPFEKEMHDRKQQWHPRFGWLPAAHIARYEQGERYVNGRWKSAAQEAEIRRDFRNAWEIKTEHFLIKTNHSLEMGVKLATEMEDFYRYFHQTFAAFFNTPEQMQKLFEGARNPFQRRNKNDQHVMHYYSTREEYLQRLQKDIPQIGLTHGIYLFGDRISHFYHRPDAEGDLGTLYHE
;
A
#
# COMPACT_ATOMS: atom_id res chain seq x y z
N MET A 1 0.05 63.29 -18.48
CA MET A 1 -0.42 64.45 -19.29
C MET A 1 -1.88 64.22 -19.62
N ASN A 2 -2.74 65.21 -19.34
CA ASN A 2 -4.12 65.40 -19.83
C ASN A 2 -5.09 64.18 -19.89
N MET A 3 -5.98 64.11 -18.89
CA MET A 3 -7.44 63.97 -19.12
C MET A 3 -7.96 65.15 -20.00
N PRO A 4 -9.17 65.16 -20.63
CA PRO A 4 -10.43 64.69 -20.00
C PRO A 4 -11.63 64.27 -20.92
N VAL A 5 -12.76 63.86 -20.29
CA VAL A 5 -14.19 64.24 -20.58
C VAL A 5 -14.76 63.97 -22.01
N MET A 6 -15.99 63.45 -22.23
CA MET A 6 -17.29 63.87 -21.67
C MET A 6 -18.39 62.80 -21.77
N GLN A 7 -19.38 62.86 -20.87
CA GLN A 7 -20.66 62.13 -20.95
C GLN A 7 -21.65 62.82 -21.91
N GLN A 8 -22.63 62.09 -22.44
CA GLN A 8 -23.87 62.70 -22.98
C GLN A 8 -25.05 62.51 -22.00
N HIS A 9 -25.81 63.59 -21.80
CA HIS A 9 -27.05 63.65 -21.01
C HIS A 9 -28.30 63.61 -21.91
N SER A 10 -29.40 63.04 -21.42
CA SER A 10 -30.69 63.76 -21.19
C SER A 10 -31.75 62.82 -20.57
N ARG A 11 -32.28 63.14 -19.37
CA ARG A 11 -33.58 63.81 -19.06
C ARG A 11 -34.80 62.92 -19.40
N TYR A 12 -35.74 62.65 -18.49
CA TYR A 12 -36.79 63.54 -17.92
C TYR A 12 -37.58 62.81 -16.79
N THR A 13 -38.33 63.40 -15.82
CA THR A 13 -38.62 64.81 -15.42
C THR A 13 -38.49 65.01 -13.88
N LEU A 14 -39.59 65.26 -13.13
CA LEU A 14 -39.65 65.75 -11.73
C LEU A 14 -40.95 65.31 -11.00
N LEU A 15 -40.83 64.97 -9.69
CA LEU A 15 -41.58 65.42 -8.46
C LEU A 15 -43.10 65.79 -8.50
N PRO A 16 -43.85 65.93 -7.36
CA PRO A 16 -43.42 66.00 -5.94
C PRO A 16 -44.26 65.20 -4.91
N GLY A 17 -43.88 65.24 -3.62
CA GLY A 17 -44.75 64.87 -2.49
C GLY A 17 -44.01 64.66 -1.16
N THR A 18 -44.10 65.62 -0.22
CA THR A 18 -43.39 65.59 1.07
C THR A 18 -44.32 65.37 2.26
N SER A 19 -43.94 64.49 3.20
CA SER A 19 -44.34 64.64 4.61
C SER A 19 -43.41 63.94 5.62
N LYS A 20 -42.78 64.77 6.47
CA LYS A 20 -42.42 64.59 7.90
C LYS A 20 -41.77 63.28 8.40
N GLN A 21 -40.66 63.49 9.12
CA GLN A 21 -39.88 62.49 9.85
C GLN A 21 -40.49 62.12 11.21
N ALA A 22 -40.18 60.91 11.68
CA ALA A 22 -39.95 60.60 13.10
C ALA A 22 -38.78 59.60 13.18
N PRO A 23 -37.83 59.74 14.12
CA PRO A 23 -36.70 58.82 14.24
C PRO A 23 -37.09 57.58 15.04
N VAL A 24 -36.66 56.40 14.61
CA VAL A 24 -36.77 55.16 15.41
C VAL A 24 -35.37 54.66 15.75
N GLU A 25 -35.05 54.63 17.04
CA GLU A 25 -33.79 54.11 17.58
C GLU A 25 -33.68 52.59 17.35
N TRP A 26 -32.68 52.16 16.59
CA TRP A 26 -32.32 50.74 16.41
C TRP A 26 -30.86 50.50 16.77
N SER A 27 -30.50 50.63 18.06
CA SER A 27 -29.10 50.51 18.51
C SER A 27 -28.91 49.91 19.92
N ALA A 28 -29.67 48.87 20.28
CA ALA A 28 -29.46 48.16 21.57
C ALA A 28 -29.47 46.62 21.53
N TRP A 29 -30.14 45.99 20.54
CA TRP A 29 -30.44 44.55 20.62
C TRP A 29 -29.42 43.61 19.93
N HIS A 30 -28.67 44.06 18.93
CA HIS A 30 -27.74 43.19 18.19
C HIS A 30 -26.41 42.88 18.90
N SER A 31 -26.00 43.65 19.92
CA SER A 31 -24.69 43.49 20.57
C SER A 31 -24.63 42.39 21.64
N ARG A 32 -25.77 41.93 22.16
CA ARG A 32 -25.83 40.88 23.20
C ARG A 32 -25.89 39.47 22.62
N LEU A 33 -26.61 39.27 21.51
CA LEU A 33 -26.74 37.95 20.87
C LEU A 33 -25.42 37.48 20.23
N TYR A 34 -24.64 38.38 19.62
CA TYR A 34 -23.36 38.02 19.01
C TYR A 34 -22.30 37.57 20.02
N ARG A 35 -22.30 38.12 21.24
CA ARG A 35 -21.36 37.71 22.31
C ARG A 35 -21.67 36.32 22.88
N GLY A 36 -22.94 35.94 22.97
CA GLY A 36 -23.34 34.59 23.38
C GLY A 36 -22.96 33.52 22.34
N PHE A 37 -23.17 33.82 21.05
CA PHE A 37 -22.88 32.86 19.99
C PHE A 37 -21.37 32.60 19.81
N CYS A 38 -20.53 33.63 19.90
CA CYS A 38 -19.06 33.47 19.83
C CYS A 38 -18.46 32.73 21.04
N LEU A 39 -19.07 32.80 22.23
CA LEU A 39 -18.61 32.04 23.40
C LEU A 39 -19.00 30.56 23.30
N LEU A 40 -20.18 30.24 22.76
CA LEU A 40 -20.59 28.85 22.55
C LEU A 40 -19.78 28.14 21.46
N THR A 41 -19.43 28.82 20.35
CA THR A 41 -18.55 28.23 19.33
C THR A 41 -17.12 28.02 19.84
N LEU A 42 -16.58 28.91 20.68
CA LEU A 42 -15.27 28.71 21.32
C LEU A 42 -15.25 27.54 22.31
N ILE A 43 -16.33 27.32 23.07
CA ILE A 43 -16.42 26.17 24.00
C ILE A 43 -16.56 24.85 23.23
N VAL A 44 -17.33 24.79 22.15
CA VAL A 44 -17.44 23.59 21.30
C VAL A 44 -16.11 23.30 20.57
N LEU A 45 -15.39 24.33 20.10
CA LEU A 45 -14.03 24.16 19.55
C LEU A 45 -13.01 23.69 20.59
N HIS A 46 -13.10 24.13 21.85
CA HIS A 46 -12.22 23.64 22.91
C HIS A 46 -12.56 22.21 23.39
N LEU A 47 -13.81 21.77 23.28
CA LEU A 47 -14.19 20.38 23.59
C LEU A 47 -13.90 19.42 22.42
N ALA A 48 -13.93 19.89 21.17
CA ALA A 48 -13.53 19.10 19.99
C ALA A 48 -12.01 19.03 19.76
N LEU A 49 -11.20 19.76 20.54
CA LEU A 49 -9.72 19.72 20.51
C LEU A 49 -9.11 18.85 21.63
N THR A 50 -9.91 17.98 22.27
CA THR A 50 -9.43 17.06 23.32
C THR A 50 -9.02 15.66 22.82
N ASP A 51 -9.23 15.35 21.54
CA ASP A 51 -8.38 14.38 20.82
C ASP A 51 -7.02 15.05 20.54
N ARG A 52 -6.30 15.33 21.62
CA ARG A 52 -4.86 15.52 21.54
C ARG A 52 -4.31 14.23 20.97
N VAL A 53 -3.65 14.32 19.81
CA VAL A 53 -2.53 13.44 19.49
C VAL A 53 -1.56 13.60 20.65
N GLN A 54 -1.70 12.73 21.64
CA GLN A 54 -0.99 12.82 22.91
C GLN A 54 0.47 12.55 22.57
N ALA A 55 1.28 13.60 22.56
CA ALA A 55 2.69 13.54 22.19
C ALA A 55 3.33 12.35 22.90
N GLN A 56 3.62 11.30 22.12
CA GLN A 56 3.87 9.97 22.64
C GLN A 56 5.05 10.04 23.60
N ASN A 57 4.85 9.66 24.87
CA ASN A 57 5.86 9.82 25.90
C ASN A 57 7.11 9.00 25.54
N PRO A 58 8.27 9.60 25.21
CA PRO A 58 9.42 8.84 24.73
C PRO A 58 9.92 7.82 25.75
N ARG A 59 9.79 8.12 27.06
CA ARG A 59 10.13 7.21 28.16
C ARG A 59 9.24 5.96 28.20
N ALA A 60 8.01 6.05 27.70
CA ALA A 60 7.13 4.88 27.57
C ALA A 60 7.57 4.00 26.39
N LEU A 61 7.99 4.60 25.26
CA LEU A 61 8.57 3.85 24.14
C LEU A 61 9.85 3.11 24.57
N GLU A 62 10.76 3.77 25.27
CA GLU A 62 11.96 3.15 25.83
C GLU A 62 11.63 1.95 26.74
N ALA A 63 10.56 2.04 27.53
CA ALA A 63 10.12 0.95 28.40
C ALA A 63 9.54 -0.25 27.60
N TYR A 64 8.92 0.00 26.44
CA TYR A 64 8.50 -1.06 25.52
C TYR A 64 9.70 -1.66 24.78
N GLN A 65 10.64 -0.84 24.28
CA GLN A 65 11.87 -1.32 23.65
C GLN A 65 12.68 -2.21 24.61
N LYS A 66 12.76 -1.88 25.91
CA LYS A 66 13.37 -2.74 26.93
C LYS A 66 12.64 -4.07 27.13
N GLN A 67 11.30 -4.08 27.10
CA GLN A 67 10.52 -5.34 27.15
C GLN A 67 10.77 -6.21 25.92
N TYR A 68 10.84 -5.60 24.73
CA TYR A 68 11.19 -6.29 23.49
C TYR A 68 12.60 -6.89 23.53
N GLN A 69 13.60 -6.16 24.01
CA GLN A 69 14.96 -6.68 24.17
C GLN A 69 15.02 -7.90 25.12
N ILE A 70 14.14 -7.96 26.12
CA ILE A 70 14.01 -9.15 26.98
C ILE A 70 13.40 -10.33 26.21
N LEU A 71 12.36 -10.11 25.38
CA LEU A 71 11.81 -11.17 24.51
C LEU A 71 12.88 -11.71 23.56
N GLN A 72 13.62 -10.82 22.89
CA GLN A 72 14.73 -11.18 22.00
C GLN A 72 15.82 -11.99 22.71
N THR A 73 16.27 -11.51 23.87
CA THR A 73 17.33 -12.20 24.65
C THR A 73 16.87 -13.60 25.06
N ASN A 74 15.64 -13.74 25.57
CA ASN A 74 15.09 -15.04 25.97
C ASN A 74 15.01 -16.01 24.78
N PHE A 75 14.49 -15.57 23.63
CA PHE A 75 14.41 -16.40 22.43
C PHE A 75 15.80 -16.78 21.89
N ARG A 76 16.75 -15.84 21.87
CA ARG A 76 18.14 -16.08 21.50
C ARG A 76 18.80 -17.12 22.40
N ASP A 77 18.57 -17.04 23.71
CA ASP A 77 19.10 -18.02 24.68
C ASP A 77 18.47 -19.41 24.48
N GLU A 78 17.16 -19.50 24.20
CA GLU A 78 16.49 -20.76 23.84
C GLU A 78 17.06 -21.39 22.55
N LEU A 79 17.39 -20.57 21.54
CA LEU A 79 18.07 -21.01 20.31
C LEU A 79 19.50 -21.49 20.59
N ILE A 80 20.29 -20.75 21.39
CA ILE A 80 21.65 -21.15 21.77
C ILE A 80 21.65 -22.46 22.55
N GLN A 81 20.68 -22.68 23.44
CA GLN A 81 20.50 -23.96 24.14
C GLN A 81 20.17 -25.10 23.17
N LEU A 82 19.31 -24.86 22.16
CA LEU A 82 19.00 -25.85 21.14
C LEU A 82 20.22 -26.18 20.27
N ALA A 83 21.00 -25.18 19.84
CA ALA A 83 22.23 -25.38 19.08
C ALA A 83 23.26 -26.22 19.86
N ARG A 84 23.46 -25.94 21.15
CA ARG A 84 24.32 -26.75 22.04
C ARG A 84 23.83 -28.20 22.17
N LYS A 85 22.51 -28.41 22.23
CA LYS A 85 21.91 -29.74 22.25
C LYS A 85 22.19 -30.48 20.93
N CYS A 86 21.94 -29.84 19.77
CA CYS A 86 22.27 -30.39 18.47
C CYS A 86 23.76 -30.77 18.37
N GLN A 87 24.66 -29.93 18.90
CA GLN A 87 26.09 -30.20 18.93
C GLN A 87 26.44 -31.45 19.78
N SER A 88 25.84 -31.62 20.97
CA SER A 88 26.06 -32.81 21.80
C SER A 88 25.48 -34.09 21.20
N GLU A 89 24.41 -33.96 20.41
CA GLU A 89 23.74 -35.06 19.69
C GLU A 89 24.33 -35.29 18.28
N GLN A 90 25.45 -34.63 17.95
CA GLN A 90 26.16 -34.70 16.66
C GLN A 90 25.32 -34.30 15.43
N GLN A 91 24.25 -33.52 15.65
CA GLN A 91 23.32 -33.03 14.63
C GLN A 91 23.86 -31.76 13.95
N GLN A 92 24.92 -31.89 13.15
CA GLN A 92 25.64 -30.76 12.53
C GLN A 92 24.72 -29.80 11.74
N ALA A 93 23.80 -30.34 10.93
CA ALA A 93 22.84 -29.53 10.17
C ALA A 93 21.93 -28.66 11.08
N GLY A 94 21.65 -29.12 12.31
CA GLY A 94 20.92 -28.35 13.31
C GLY A 94 21.75 -27.21 13.88
N VAL A 95 23.04 -27.44 14.13
CA VAL A 95 23.98 -26.39 14.58
C VAL A 95 24.08 -25.29 13.52
N GLU A 96 24.27 -25.66 12.26
CA GLU A 96 24.38 -24.72 11.12
C GLU A 96 23.10 -23.91 10.93
N THR A 97 21.94 -24.58 10.82
CA THR A 97 20.63 -23.93 10.64
C THR A 97 20.33 -22.90 11.74
N ILE A 98 20.62 -23.25 13.00
CA ILE A 98 20.35 -22.36 14.13
C ILE A 98 21.40 -21.24 14.22
N SER A 99 22.65 -21.49 13.80
CA SER A 99 23.71 -20.47 13.78
C SER A 99 23.45 -19.38 12.74
N GLU A 100 22.97 -19.76 11.54
CA GLU A 100 22.60 -18.76 10.53
C GLU A 100 21.36 -17.96 10.96
N LEU A 101 20.32 -18.62 11.51
CA LEU A 101 19.17 -17.91 12.10
C LEU A 101 19.60 -16.92 13.19
N LEU A 102 20.54 -17.30 14.07
CA LEU A 102 21.08 -16.41 15.12
C LEU A 102 21.82 -15.19 14.56
N LYS A 103 22.38 -15.29 13.34
CA LYS A 103 23.01 -14.19 12.61
C LYS A 103 21.97 -13.32 11.90
N GLU A 104 21.03 -13.93 11.19
CA GLU A 104 19.91 -13.21 10.54
C GLU A 104 19.13 -12.35 11.54
N LEU A 105 18.87 -12.85 12.76
CA LEU A 105 18.21 -12.09 13.83
C LEU A 105 18.99 -10.86 14.32
N GLN A 106 20.32 -10.85 14.17
CA GLN A 106 21.15 -9.69 14.52
C GLN A 106 21.15 -8.62 13.42
N GLU A 107 20.92 -9.03 12.18
CA GLU A 107 20.91 -8.18 10.98
C GLU A 107 19.47 -7.96 10.44
N PHE A 108 18.44 -8.28 11.24
CA PHE A 108 17.05 -8.31 10.80
C PHE A 108 16.53 -6.92 10.42
N ASP A 109 16.23 -6.76 9.13
CA ASP A 109 15.44 -5.66 8.59
C ASP A 109 14.01 -6.16 8.30
N PRO A 110 12.97 -5.62 8.96
CA PRO A 110 11.58 -6.01 8.73
C PRO A 110 11.05 -5.65 7.34
N GLN A 111 11.71 -4.75 6.59
CA GLN A 111 11.31 -4.34 5.23
C GLN A 111 12.05 -5.14 4.14
N ALA A 112 13.22 -5.73 4.43
CA ALA A 112 14.04 -6.44 3.44
C ALA A 112 13.59 -7.88 3.14
N ASN A 113 12.69 -8.44 3.96
CA ASN A 113 12.35 -9.86 3.94
C ASN A 113 10.96 -10.13 3.34
N PRO A 114 10.85 -10.46 2.03
CA PRO A 114 9.56 -10.80 1.42
C PRO A 114 9.01 -12.10 2.01
N LEU A 115 7.72 -12.11 2.34
CA LEU A 115 7.09 -13.29 2.93
C LEU A 115 6.95 -14.43 1.91
N PRO A 116 7.17 -15.70 2.31
CA PRO A 116 6.91 -16.86 1.45
C PRO A 116 5.50 -16.86 0.89
N ARG A 117 5.33 -17.25 -0.38
CA ARG A 117 4.01 -17.45 -0.99
C ARG A 117 3.36 -18.74 -0.48
N GLU A 118 4.11 -19.83 -0.47
CA GLU A 118 3.63 -21.14 -0.01
C GLU A 118 3.49 -21.18 1.52
N VAL A 119 2.49 -21.93 1.99
CA VAL A 119 2.33 -22.29 3.39
C VAL A 119 3.46 -23.27 3.76
N ARG A 120 4.13 -23.06 4.89
CA ARG A 120 5.28 -23.88 5.31
C ARG A 120 4.83 -25.35 5.47
N PRO A 121 5.42 -26.31 4.73
CA PRO A 121 4.98 -27.70 4.78
C PRO A 121 5.29 -28.35 6.13
N ASP A 122 4.51 -29.37 6.49
CA ASP A 122 4.78 -30.22 7.64
C ASP A 122 6.15 -30.90 7.55
N LEU A 123 6.75 -31.23 8.71
CA LEU A 123 7.99 -32.00 8.72
C LEU A 123 7.73 -33.41 8.15
N PRO A 124 8.50 -33.87 7.14
CA PRO A 124 8.32 -35.21 6.59
C PRO A 124 8.46 -36.30 7.64
N VAL A 125 7.55 -37.28 7.61
CA VAL A 125 7.55 -38.43 8.55
C VAL A 125 8.75 -39.35 8.32
N SER A 126 9.34 -39.30 7.12
CA SER A 126 10.55 -40.03 6.73
C SER A 126 11.87 -39.47 7.28
N LEU A 127 11.85 -38.32 7.97
CA LEU A 127 13.06 -37.78 8.60
C LEU A 127 13.55 -38.67 9.76
N PRO A 128 14.87 -38.80 9.99
CA PRO A 128 15.42 -39.40 11.19
C PRO A 128 14.80 -38.81 12.46
N ALA A 129 14.55 -39.65 13.47
CA ALA A 129 13.82 -39.24 14.68
C ALA A 129 14.49 -38.07 15.41
N ASP A 130 15.82 -38.10 15.55
CA ASP A 130 16.61 -37.06 16.21
C ASP A 130 16.60 -35.76 15.41
N GLU A 131 16.67 -35.86 14.08
CA GLU A 131 16.59 -34.69 13.19
C GLU A 131 15.20 -34.04 13.24
N ARG A 132 14.14 -34.86 13.17
CA ARG A 132 12.75 -34.44 13.32
C ARG A 132 12.52 -33.77 14.69
N SER A 133 13.16 -34.27 15.74
CA SER A 133 13.06 -33.75 17.11
C SER A 133 13.58 -32.31 17.22
N TRP A 134 14.82 -32.02 16.77
CA TRP A 134 15.34 -30.65 16.84
C TRP A 134 14.63 -29.71 15.87
N ARG A 135 14.27 -30.16 14.65
CA ARG A 135 13.49 -29.35 13.70
C ARG A 135 12.12 -28.96 14.27
N LEU A 136 11.43 -29.89 14.94
CA LEU A 136 10.15 -29.61 15.61
C LEU A 136 10.34 -28.64 16.78
N LYS A 137 11.39 -28.82 17.60
CA LYS A 137 11.69 -27.90 18.70
C LYS A 137 11.99 -26.49 18.18
N LEU A 138 12.75 -26.35 17.09
CA LEU A 138 13.02 -25.06 16.44
C LEU A 138 11.72 -24.38 15.96
N ARG A 139 10.85 -25.10 15.23
CA ARG A 139 9.55 -24.58 14.79
C ARG A 139 8.70 -24.10 15.98
N ASN A 140 8.64 -24.88 17.06
CA ASN A 140 7.90 -24.50 18.26
C ASN A 140 8.46 -23.25 18.96
N LEU A 141 9.78 -23.06 18.95
CA LEU A 141 10.42 -21.84 19.48
C LEU A 141 10.08 -20.62 18.61
N GLN A 142 10.18 -20.73 17.29
CA GLN A 142 9.82 -19.67 16.35
C GLN A 142 8.33 -19.29 16.45
N GLU A 143 7.43 -20.28 16.55
CA GLU A 143 5.99 -20.06 16.74
C GLU A 143 5.68 -19.42 18.09
N LYS A 144 6.35 -19.83 19.17
CA LYS A 144 6.24 -19.17 20.47
C LYS A 144 6.67 -17.71 20.38
N GLN A 145 7.84 -17.42 19.81
CA GLN A 145 8.34 -16.05 19.65
C GLN A 145 7.39 -15.19 18.82
N ALA A 146 6.87 -15.72 17.71
CA ALA A 146 5.87 -15.04 16.89
C ALA A 146 4.59 -14.70 17.69
N ASN A 147 4.08 -15.65 18.49
CA ASN A 147 2.90 -15.42 19.33
C ASN A 147 3.16 -14.38 20.44
N ASP A 148 4.34 -14.44 21.07
CA ASP A 148 4.76 -13.48 22.10
C ASP A 148 4.89 -12.05 21.51
N LEU A 149 5.50 -11.91 20.33
CA LEU A 149 5.57 -10.66 19.57
C LEU A 149 4.20 -10.15 19.12
N PHE A 150 3.29 -11.03 18.68
CA PHE A 150 1.93 -10.65 18.30
C PHE A 150 1.10 -10.11 19.47
N VAL A 151 1.23 -10.71 20.66
CA VAL A 151 0.60 -10.20 21.88
C VAL A 151 1.25 -8.88 22.30
N PHE A 152 2.58 -8.77 22.17
CA PHE A 152 3.32 -7.57 22.51
C PHE A 152 3.01 -6.39 21.57
N SER A 153 2.88 -6.62 20.26
CA SER A 153 2.54 -5.59 19.27
C SER A 153 1.17 -4.97 19.55
N ARG A 154 0.17 -5.78 19.93
CA ARG A 154 -1.13 -5.28 20.40
C ARG A 154 -1.01 -4.39 21.64
N LYS A 155 -0.18 -4.77 22.61
CA LYS A 155 0.09 -3.95 23.82
C LYS A 155 0.73 -2.60 23.46
N VAL A 156 1.71 -2.61 22.55
CA VAL A 156 2.40 -1.42 22.04
C VAL A 156 1.43 -0.51 21.25
N LEU A 157 0.54 -1.10 20.46
CA LEU A 157 -0.51 -0.37 19.72
C LEU A 157 -1.49 0.32 20.66
N HIS A 158 -2.04 -0.40 21.66
CA HIS A 158 -2.92 0.19 22.67
C HIS A 158 -2.23 1.25 23.54
N ALA A 159 -0.90 1.19 23.67
CA ALA A 159 -0.10 2.24 24.31
C ALA A 159 0.16 3.47 23.42
N GLY A 160 -0.39 3.48 22.20
CA GLY A 160 -0.34 4.62 21.29
C GLY A 160 0.90 4.66 20.38
N PHE A 161 1.60 3.54 20.17
CA PHE A 161 2.81 3.46 19.33
C PHE A 161 2.58 2.63 18.04
N PRO A 162 1.77 3.13 17.08
CA PRO A 162 1.35 2.37 15.90
C PRO A 162 2.49 1.88 15.00
N SER A 163 3.50 2.70 14.71
CA SER A 163 4.63 2.28 13.84
C SER A 163 5.39 1.12 14.46
N TYR A 164 5.78 1.24 15.73
CA TYR A 164 6.52 0.19 16.43
C TYR A 164 5.70 -1.09 16.61
N ALA A 165 4.37 -0.97 16.79
CA ALA A 165 3.49 -2.13 16.74
C ALA A 165 3.48 -2.82 15.36
N TYR A 166 3.60 -2.06 14.26
CA TYR A 166 3.66 -2.61 12.90
C TYR A 166 5.00 -3.31 12.62
N ASP A 167 6.12 -2.74 13.07
CA ASP A 167 7.45 -3.38 12.96
C ASP A 167 7.44 -4.77 13.61
N LEU A 168 6.83 -4.88 14.80
CA LEU A 168 6.64 -6.15 15.52
C LEU A 168 5.71 -7.13 14.77
N ILE A 169 4.78 -6.66 13.93
CA ILE A 169 3.96 -7.53 13.05
C ILE A 169 4.79 -8.10 11.90
N LEU A 170 5.67 -7.30 11.30
CA LEU A 170 6.57 -7.76 10.24
C LEU A 170 7.55 -8.81 10.78
N GLU A 171 8.11 -8.58 11.97
CA GLU A 171 8.95 -9.55 12.67
C GLU A 171 8.20 -10.83 13.08
N THR A 172 6.96 -10.69 13.56
CA THR A 172 6.07 -11.84 13.81
C THR A 172 5.91 -12.70 12.54
N ALA A 173 5.77 -12.06 11.38
CA ALA A 173 5.64 -12.74 10.09
C ALA A 173 6.94 -13.42 9.63
N TYR A 174 8.12 -12.86 9.97
CA TYR A 174 9.41 -13.50 9.73
C TYR A 174 9.56 -14.79 10.55
N HIS A 175 9.26 -14.77 11.85
CA HIS A 175 9.34 -15.98 12.69
C HIS A 175 8.27 -17.03 12.36
N ASN A 176 7.04 -16.60 12.09
CA ASN A 176 5.94 -17.48 11.69
C ASN A 176 5.25 -16.94 10.43
N PRO A 177 5.72 -17.32 9.22
CA PRO A 177 5.14 -16.87 7.97
C PRO A 177 3.71 -17.37 7.75
N ASP A 178 3.21 -18.30 8.57
CA ASP A 178 1.82 -18.80 8.50
C ASP A 178 0.92 -18.26 9.61
N HIS A 179 1.38 -17.27 10.40
CA HIS A 179 0.59 -16.67 11.46
C HIS A 179 -0.65 -15.96 10.87
N ARG A 180 -1.80 -16.65 10.87
CA ARG A 180 -3.02 -16.25 10.16
C ARG A 180 -3.44 -14.79 10.40
N SER A 181 -3.48 -14.33 11.66
CA SER A 181 -3.89 -12.96 11.98
C SER A 181 -2.94 -11.91 11.41
N VAL A 182 -1.63 -12.20 11.40
CA VAL A 182 -0.58 -11.34 10.86
C VAL A 182 -0.64 -11.31 9.33
N ARG A 183 -0.84 -12.45 8.67
CA ARG A 183 -1.12 -12.49 7.23
C ARG A 183 -2.34 -11.64 6.86
N GLN A 184 -3.42 -11.69 7.64
CA GLN A 184 -4.61 -10.84 7.44
C GLN A 184 -4.31 -9.35 7.66
N ILE A 185 -3.56 -8.98 8.71
CA ILE A 185 -3.09 -7.60 8.96
C ILE A 185 -2.21 -7.10 7.80
N LEU A 186 -1.40 -7.96 7.20
CA LEU A 186 -0.56 -7.68 6.04
C LEU A 186 -1.31 -7.82 4.69
N GLY A 187 -2.61 -8.12 4.72
CA GLY A 187 -3.50 -8.07 3.55
C GLY A 187 -3.75 -9.41 2.85
N TYR A 188 -3.05 -10.47 3.24
CA TYR A 188 -3.14 -11.79 2.64
C TYR A 188 -4.32 -12.62 3.17
N VAL A 189 -4.80 -13.52 2.33
CA VAL A 189 -5.75 -14.58 2.64
C VAL A 189 -5.17 -15.94 2.25
N ARG A 190 -5.54 -17.01 2.98
CA ARG A 190 -5.12 -18.37 2.64
C ARG A 190 -5.94 -18.88 1.46
N ASN A 191 -5.27 -19.44 0.45
CA ASN A 191 -5.85 -20.02 -0.75
C ASN A 191 -5.26 -21.42 -0.98
N GLY A 192 -5.83 -22.44 -0.33
CA GLY A 192 -5.23 -23.78 -0.29
C GLY A 192 -3.93 -23.77 0.50
N ASP A 193 -2.84 -24.12 -0.17
CA ASP A 193 -1.48 -24.16 0.38
C ASP A 193 -0.63 -22.93 -0.02
N GLU A 194 -1.27 -21.88 -0.52
CA GLU A 194 -0.66 -20.56 -0.74
C GLU A 194 -1.29 -19.46 0.13
N TRP A 195 -0.52 -18.41 0.37
CA TRP A 195 -0.98 -17.08 0.75
C TRP A 195 -1.07 -16.20 -0.49
N ALA A 196 -2.25 -15.58 -0.67
CA ALA A 196 -2.57 -14.76 -1.83
C ALA A 196 -3.24 -13.45 -1.37
N THR A 197 -3.17 -12.40 -2.19
CA THR A 197 -4.04 -11.23 -2.04
C THR A 197 -5.51 -11.60 -2.35
N PRO A 198 -6.50 -10.82 -1.88
CA PRO A 198 -7.90 -11.06 -2.24
C PRO A 198 -8.16 -11.04 -3.75
N PHE A 199 -7.45 -10.19 -4.51
CA PHE A 199 -7.53 -10.16 -5.97
C PHE A 199 -6.87 -11.38 -6.62
N GLU A 200 -5.69 -11.81 -6.17
CA GLU A 200 -5.09 -13.07 -6.64
C GLU A 200 -6.06 -14.24 -6.43
N LYS A 201 -6.71 -14.30 -5.25
CA LYS A 201 -7.74 -15.30 -4.99
C LYS A 201 -8.94 -15.17 -5.95
N GLU A 202 -9.44 -13.96 -6.21
CA GLU A 202 -10.49 -13.69 -7.20
C GLU A 202 -10.10 -14.20 -8.61
N MET A 203 -8.82 -14.11 -8.97
CA MET A 203 -8.30 -14.55 -10.26
C MET A 203 -8.11 -16.08 -10.32
N HIS A 204 -7.62 -16.71 -9.25
CA HIS A 204 -7.57 -18.18 -9.12
C HIS A 204 -8.97 -18.81 -9.15
N ASP A 205 -9.96 -18.21 -8.47
CA ASP A 205 -11.37 -18.64 -8.52
C ASP A 205 -11.95 -18.56 -9.95
N ARG A 206 -11.40 -17.67 -10.80
CA ARG A 206 -11.68 -17.56 -12.24
C ARG A 206 -10.82 -18.46 -13.14
N LYS A 207 -10.07 -19.41 -12.56
CA LYS A 207 -9.12 -20.30 -13.25
C LYS A 207 -8.04 -19.55 -14.04
N GLN A 208 -7.71 -18.34 -13.59
CA GLN A 208 -6.56 -17.60 -14.08
C GLN A 208 -5.32 -17.98 -13.27
N GLN A 209 -4.16 -17.88 -13.91
CA GLN A 209 -2.85 -18.05 -13.31
C GLN A 209 -1.99 -16.88 -13.75
N TRP A 210 -1.19 -16.35 -12.82
CA TRP A 210 -0.23 -15.29 -13.14
C TRP A 210 0.96 -15.88 -13.88
N HIS A 211 1.29 -15.28 -15.02
CA HIS A 211 2.48 -15.61 -15.79
C HIS A 211 3.46 -14.42 -15.76
N PRO A 212 4.73 -14.59 -15.36
CA PRO A 212 5.69 -13.48 -15.15
C PRO A 212 5.91 -12.54 -16.34
N ARG A 213 5.56 -12.96 -17.57
CA ARG A 213 5.64 -12.13 -18.79
C ARG A 213 4.29 -11.69 -19.36
N PHE A 214 3.18 -12.32 -18.96
CA PHE A 214 1.89 -12.15 -19.63
C PHE A 214 0.73 -11.80 -18.68
N GLY A 215 1.00 -11.74 -17.37
CA GLY A 215 0.02 -11.42 -16.35
C GLY A 215 -0.99 -12.56 -16.18
N TRP A 216 -2.23 -12.22 -15.82
CA TRP A 216 -3.28 -13.20 -15.64
C TRP A 216 -3.77 -13.80 -16.97
N LEU A 217 -3.60 -15.11 -17.11
CA LEU A 217 -4.12 -15.90 -18.23
C LEU A 217 -4.90 -17.11 -17.72
N PRO A 218 -5.90 -17.63 -18.47
CA PRO A 218 -6.41 -18.97 -18.23
C PRO A 218 -5.26 -19.97 -18.31
N ALA A 219 -5.13 -20.91 -17.36
CA ALA A 219 -3.98 -21.83 -17.32
C ALA A 219 -3.78 -22.59 -18.65
N ALA A 220 -4.88 -22.98 -19.31
CA ALA A 220 -4.88 -23.64 -20.62
C ALA A 220 -4.34 -22.77 -21.80
N HIS A 221 -4.14 -21.47 -21.60
CA HIS A 221 -3.64 -20.54 -22.63
C HIS A 221 -2.12 -20.32 -22.54
N ILE A 222 -1.48 -20.61 -21.40
CA ILE A 222 -0.07 -20.24 -21.12
C ILE A 222 0.89 -20.78 -22.19
N ALA A 223 0.84 -22.09 -22.46
CA ALA A 223 1.72 -22.73 -23.44
C ALA A 223 1.65 -22.11 -24.85
N ARG A 224 0.47 -21.61 -25.26
CA ARG A 224 0.29 -20.93 -26.55
C ARG A 224 0.84 -19.50 -26.53
N TYR A 225 0.75 -18.82 -25.38
CA TYR A 225 1.38 -17.51 -25.19
C TYR A 225 2.90 -17.59 -25.21
N GLU A 226 3.49 -18.64 -24.63
CA GLU A 226 4.92 -18.95 -24.71
C GLU A 226 5.37 -19.23 -26.15
N GLN A 227 4.52 -19.91 -26.95
CA GLN A 227 4.71 -20.16 -28.38
C GLN A 227 4.50 -18.91 -29.27
N GLY A 228 4.24 -17.74 -28.70
CA GLY A 228 4.08 -16.49 -29.44
C GLY A 228 2.70 -16.26 -30.05
N GLU A 229 1.69 -17.05 -29.66
CA GLU A 229 0.29 -16.76 -29.98
C GLU A 229 -0.37 -15.87 -28.91
N ARG A 230 -1.46 -15.20 -29.25
CA ARG A 230 -2.23 -14.30 -28.37
C ARG A 230 -3.72 -14.50 -28.62
N TYR A 231 -4.53 -14.48 -27.56
CA TYR A 231 -5.97 -14.63 -27.65
C TYR A 231 -6.66 -13.26 -27.64
N VAL A 232 -7.12 -12.83 -28.81
CA VAL A 232 -7.69 -11.49 -29.03
C VAL A 232 -9.07 -11.61 -29.67
N ASN A 233 -10.08 -11.00 -29.05
CA ASN A 233 -11.46 -10.96 -29.56
C ASN A 233 -12.02 -12.34 -29.96
N GLY A 234 -11.78 -13.36 -29.12
CA GLY A 234 -12.25 -14.72 -29.32
C GLY A 234 -11.45 -15.57 -30.32
N ARG A 235 -10.29 -15.07 -30.80
CA ARG A 235 -9.47 -15.76 -31.81
C ARG A 235 -8.00 -15.75 -31.43
N TRP A 236 -7.30 -16.79 -31.84
CA TRP A 236 -5.84 -16.86 -31.75
C TRP A 236 -5.19 -16.09 -32.91
N LYS A 237 -4.13 -15.35 -32.60
CA LYS A 237 -3.34 -14.50 -33.49
C LYS A 237 -1.86 -14.64 -33.13
N SER A 238 -0.94 -14.25 -34.02
CA SER A 238 0.46 -14.10 -33.62
C SER A 238 0.65 -12.87 -32.71
N ALA A 239 1.72 -12.86 -31.90
CA ALA A 239 2.07 -11.71 -31.07
C ALA A 239 2.24 -10.42 -31.87
N ALA A 240 2.81 -10.49 -33.09
CA ALA A 240 2.92 -9.35 -34.00
C ALA A 240 1.54 -8.83 -34.47
N GLN A 241 0.59 -9.72 -34.75
CA GLN A 241 -0.79 -9.34 -35.09
C GLN A 241 -1.55 -8.74 -33.90
N GLU A 242 -1.29 -9.18 -32.67
CA GLU A 242 -1.81 -8.48 -31.50
C GLU A 242 -1.17 -7.09 -31.38
N ALA A 243 0.17 -6.98 -31.45
CA ALA A 243 0.86 -5.70 -31.33
C ALA A 243 0.37 -4.64 -32.34
N GLU A 244 0.08 -5.04 -33.58
CA GLU A 244 -0.54 -4.17 -34.59
C GLU A 244 -1.92 -3.64 -34.15
N ILE A 245 -2.78 -4.50 -33.59
CA ILE A 245 -4.11 -4.11 -33.07
C ILE A 245 -3.98 -3.19 -31.85
N ARG A 246 -3.01 -3.49 -30.98
CA ARG A 246 -2.78 -2.81 -29.70
C ARG A 246 -2.05 -1.48 -29.84
N ARG A 247 -1.40 -1.20 -30.99
CA ARG A 247 -0.77 0.10 -31.29
C ARG A 247 -1.74 1.26 -31.06
N ASP A 248 -3.00 1.10 -31.42
CA ASP A 248 -4.06 2.01 -30.98
C ASP A 248 -4.36 1.79 -29.49
N PHE A 249 -3.99 2.76 -28.66
CA PHE A 249 -4.20 2.73 -27.20
C PHE A 249 -5.68 2.57 -26.78
N ARG A 250 -6.67 2.83 -27.65
CA ARG A 250 -8.07 2.47 -27.36
C ARG A 250 -8.25 0.96 -27.17
N ASN A 251 -7.38 0.17 -27.80
CA ASN A 251 -7.27 -1.27 -27.66
C ASN A 251 -6.12 -1.69 -26.71
N ALA A 252 -5.50 -0.80 -25.94
CA ALA A 252 -4.32 -1.09 -25.11
C ALA A 252 -4.41 -2.43 -24.32
N TRP A 253 -3.27 -3.07 -24.08
CA TRP A 253 -3.18 -4.13 -23.09
C TRP A 253 -3.57 -3.56 -21.71
N GLU A 254 -4.39 -4.29 -20.97
CA GLU A 254 -4.77 -3.96 -19.58
C GLU A 254 -4.25 -5.04 -18.64
N ILE A 255 -3.33 -4.67 -17.75
CA ILE A 255 -2.78 -5.55 -16.73
C ILE A 255 -3.35 -5.10 -15.38
N LYS A 256 -3.96 -6.02 -14.65
CA LYS A 256 -4.64 -5.76 -13.37
C LYS A 256 -4.00 -6.58 -12.26
N THR A 257 -3.75 -5.93 -11.13
CA THR A 257 -3.22 -6.50 -9.89
C THR A 257 -4.14 -6.11 -8.71
N GLU A 258 -3.73 -6.25 -7.44
CA GLU A 258 -4.59 -5.85 -6.31
C GLU A 258 -4.83 -4.33 -6.33
N HIS A 259 -3.76 -3.53 -6.47
CA HIS A 259 -3.78 -2.08 -6.32
C HIS A 259 -3.68 -1.32 -7.65
N PHE A 260 -3.25 -1.94 -8.76
CA PHE A 260 -2.98 -1.23 -10.03
C PHE A 260 -3.77 -1.75 -11.24
N LEU A 261 -4.03 -0.81 -12.16
CA LEU A 261 -4.43 -1.04 -13.55
C LEU A 261 -3.41 -0.36 -14.47
N ILE A 262 -2.52 -1.14 -15.07
CA ILE A 262 -1.58 -0.66 -16.08
C ILE A 262 -2.21 -0.80 -17.47
N LYS A 263 -2.25 0.29 -18.22
CA LYS A 263 -2.70 0.34 -19.61
C LYS A 263 -1.54 0.73 -20.52
N THR A 264 -1.25 -0.09 -21.52
CA THR A 264 -0.13 0.18 -22.43
C THR A 264 -0.39 -0.29 -23.87
N ASN A 265 0.20 0.42 -24.83
CA ASN A 265 0.37 -0.02 -26.23
C ASN A 265 1.83 -0.32 -26.59
N HIS A 266 2.75 -0.33 -25.61
CA HIS A 266 4.14 -0.71 -25.82
C HIS A 266 4.29 -2.23 -26.01
N SER A 267 4.04 -3.00 -24.94
CA SER A 267 4.00 -4.46 -24.97
C SER A 267 3.26 -5.01 -23.75
N LEU A 268 2.69 -6.21 -23.86
CA LEU A 268 2.10 -6.92 -22.72
C LEU A 268 3.16 -7.16 -21.64
N GLU A 269 4.35 -7.59 -22.08
CA GLU A 269 5.50 -7.91 -21.24
C GLU A 269 5.95 -6.70 -20.40
N MET A 270 5.99 -5.49 -20.99
CA MET A 270 6.31 -4.27 -20.24
C MET A 270 5.20 -3.91 -19.24
N GLY A 271 3.93 -4.04 -19.64
CA GLY A 271 2.81 -3.80 -18.73
C GLY A 271 2.81 -4.73 -17.51
N VAL A 272 3.26 -5.98 -17.67
CA VAL A 272 3.41 -6.97 -16.58
C VAL A 272 4.61 -6.66 -15.69
N LYS A 273 5.74 -6.24 -16.26
CA LYS A 273 6.88 -5.72 -15.50
C LYS A 273 6.45 -4.55 -14.62
N LEU A 274 5.89 -3.50 -15.22
CA LEU A 274 5.42 -2.30 -14.50
C LEU A 274 4.40 -2.66 -13.40
N ALA A 275 3.46 -3.56 -13.67
CA ALA A 275 2.49 -4.00 -12.66
C ALA A 275 3.13 -4.72 -11.47
N THR A 276 4.22 -5.47 -11.70
CA THR A 276 4.95 -6.17 -10.64
C THR A 276 5.74 -5.19 -9.78
N GLU A 277 6.55 -4.33 -10.41
CA GLU A 277 7.35 -3.30 -9.73
C GLU A 277 6.47 -2.34 -8.90
N MET A 278 5.29 -1.97 -9.41
CA MET A 278 4.35 -1.12 -8.68
C MET A 278 3.73 -1.80 -7.45
N GLU A 279 3.44 -3.10 -7.50
CA GLU A 279 2.94 -3.84 -6.32
C GLU A 279 4.03 -4.02 -5.26
N ASP A 280 5.28 -4.23 -5.68
CA ASP A 280 6.44 -4.29 -4.78
C ASP A 280 6.71 -2.93 -4.11
N PHE A 281 6.69 -1.84 -4.89
CA PHE A 281 6.79 -0.47 -4.36
C PHE A 281 5.62 -0.13 -3.43
N TYR A 282 4.38 -0.43 -3.81
CA TYR A 282 3.20 -0.18 -2.98
C TYR A 282 3.31 -0.90 -1.63
N ARG A 283 3.70 -2.18 -1.64
CA ARG A 283 3.94 -2.97 -0.42
C ARG A 283 4.98 -2.29 0.47
N TYR A 284 6.17 -2.00 -0.06
CA TYR A 284 7.26 -1.35 0.68
C TYR A 284 6.85 0.01 1.26
N PHE A 285 6.20 0.85 0.45
CA PHE A 285 5.79 2.19 0.82
C PHE A 285 4.70 2.18 1.91
N HIS A 286 3.67 1.33 1.77
CA HIS A 286 2.61 1.22 2.76
C HIS A 286 3.05 0.51 4.05
N GLN A 287 4.05 -0.38 4.00
CA GLN A 287 4.67 -0.97 5.20
C GLN A 287 5.54 0.06 5.94
N THR A 288 6.40 0.79 5.23
CA THR A 288 7.27 1.84 5.80
C THR A 288 6.47 2.97 6.47
N PHE A 289 5.35 3.36 5.86
CA PHE A 289 4.51 4.47 6.34
C PHE A 289 3.16 4.00 6.92
N ALA A 290 3.09 2.79 7.49
CA ALA A 290 1.85 2.18 7.96
C ALA A 290 1.04 3.07 8.93
N ALA A 291 1.72 3.78 9.84
CA ALA A 291 1.10 4.69 10.81
C ALA A 291 0.76 6.09 10.25
N PHE A 292 1.18 6.43 9.02
CA PHE A 292 0.73 7.62 8.31
C PHE A 292 -0.58 7.34 7.56
N PHE A 293 -0.68 6.16 6.94
CA PHE A 293 -1.87 5.75 6.19
C PHE A 293 -3.03 5.26 7.05
N ASN A 294 -2.79 4.98 8.34
CA ASN A 294 -3.80 4.49 9.26
C ASN A 294 -3.81 5.31 10.54
N THR A 295 -4.99 5.77 10.97
CA THR A 295 -5.16 6.30 12.32
C THR A 295 -4.94 5.17 13.37
N PRO A 296 -4.60 5.49 14.63
CA PRO A 296 -4.45 4.48 15.68
C PRO A 296 -5.69 3.57 15.82
N GLU A 297 -6.90 4.11 15.63
CA GLU A 297 -8.16 3.39 15.70
C GLU A 297 -8.38 2.47 14.49
N GLN A 298 -7.89 2.87 13.31
CA GLN A 298 -7.89 2.02 12.11
C GLN A 298 -6.91 0.86 12.27
N MET A 299 -5.71 1.12 12.81
CA MET A 299 -4.74 0.08 13.14
C MET A 299 -5.25 -0.86 14.24
N GLN A 300 -5.91 -0.35 15.28
CA GLN A 300 -6.50 -1.19 16.32
C GLN A 300 -7.54 -2.15 15.72
N LYS A 301 -8.47 -1.63 14.90
CA LYS A 301 -9.47 -2.45 14.19
C LYS A 301 -8.81 -3.49 13.30
N LEU A 302 -7.73 -3.14 12.60
CA LEU A 302 -6.95 -4.07 11.78
C LEU A 302 -6.37 -5.23 12.62
N PHE A 303 -5.78 -4.92 13.77
CA PHE A 303 -5.23 -5.93 14.70
C PHE A 303 -6.33 -6.78 15.37
N GLU A 304 -7.55 -6.26 15.46
CA GLU A 304 -8.76 -6.98 15.90
C GLU A 304 -9.41 -7.83 14.78
N GLY A 305 -8.83 -7.86 13.57
CA GLY A 305 -9.29 -8.67 12.45
C GLY A 305 -10.32 -8.01 11.54
N ALA A 306 -10.48 -6.68 11.61
CA ALA A 306 -11.22 -5.94 10.60
C ALA A 306 -10.54 -6.06 9.21
N ARG A 307 -11.31 -5.80 8.14
CA ARG A 307 -10.80 -5.78 6.77
C ARG A 307 -9.61 -4.83 6.66
N ASN A 308 -8.51 -5.30 6.07
CA ASN A 308 -7.31 -4.49 5.90
C ASN A 308 -7.65 -3.26 5.02
N PRO A 309 -7.35 -2.03 5.48
CA PRO A 309 -7.63 -0.80 4.73
C PRO A 309 -6.87 -0.67 3.41
N PHE A 310 -5.74 -1.37 3.25
CA PHE A 310 -5.00 -1.49 1.99
C PHE A 310 -5.67 -2.47 0.99
N GLN A 311 -6.49 -3.42 1.46
CA GLN A 311 -7.23 -4.29 0.53
C GLN A 311 -8.23 -3.46 -0.28
N ARG A 312 -8.19 -3.64 -1.61
CA ARG A 312 -9.04 -2.93 -2.57
C ARG A 312 -10.51 -3.05 -2.17
N ARG A 313 -11.21 -1.93 -1.91
CA ARG A 313 -12.62 -1.98 -1.47
C ARG A 313 -13.55 -2.34 -2.63
N ASN A 314 -13.35 -1.69 -3.79
CA ASN A 314 -14.09 -1.84 -5.05
C ASN A 314 -13.14 -1.98 -6.24
N LYS A 315 -13.62 -2.55 -7.35
CA LYS A 315 -12.84 -2.70 -8.60
C LYS A 315 -12.33 -1.37 -9.19
N ASN A 316 -12.90 -0.23 -8.80
CA ASN A 316 -12.54 1.10 -9.31
C ASN A 316 -11.51 1.82 -8.43
N ASP A 317 -11.05 1.21 -7.33
CA ASP A 317 -10.09 1.83 -6.41
C ASP A 317 -8.63 1.63 -6.84
N GLN A 318 -8.39 0.96 -7.97
CA GLN A 318 -7.05 0.73 -8.49
C GLN A 318 -6.41 2.05 -8.97
N HIS A 319 -5.14 2.25 -8.64
CA HIS A 319 -4.32 3.29 -9.25
C HIS A 319 -4.13 2.97 -10.74
N VAL A 320 -4.49 3.93 -11.61
CA VAL A 320 -4.44 3.73 -13.06
C VAL A 320 -3.15 4.32 -13.60
N MET A 321 -2.42 3.54 -14.39
CA MET A 321 -1.21 3.99 -15.07
C MET A 321 -1.40 3.84 -16.58
N HIS A 322 -1.11 4.90 -17.33
CA HIS A 322 -1.04 4.86 -18.80
C HIS A 322 0.42 4.95 -19.24
N TYR A 323 0.92 3.89 -19.88
CA TYR A 323 2.30 3.81 -20.39
C TYR A 323 2.29 3.74 -21.92
N TYR A 324 2.60 4.85 -22.58
CA TYR A 324 2.54 4.98 -24.04
C TYR A 324 3.81 4.45 -24.74
N SER A 325 3.66 3.92 -25.95
CA SER A 325 4.79 3.38 -26.72
C SER A 325 5.79 4.44 -27.19
N THR A 326 5.39 5.71 -27.30
CA THR A 326 6.25 6.81 -27.73
C THR A 326 5.99 8.10 -26.96
N ARG A 327 6.97 9.01 -26.98
CA ARG A 327 6.83 10.36 -26.41
C ARG A 327 5.80 11.20 -27.17
N GLU A 328 5.73 11.06 -28.49
CA GLU A 328 4.84 11.84 -29.35
C GLU A 328 3.37 11.59 -28.99
N GLU A 329 3.01 10.35 -28.67
CA GLU A 329 1.65 10.02 -28.22
C GLU A 329 1.35 10.59 -26.83
N TYR A 330 2.30 10.51 -25.89
CA TYR A 330 2.19 11.14 -24.56
C TYR A 330 1.91 12.64 -24.69
N LEU A 331 2.68 13.35 -25.53
CA LEU A 331 2.45 14.77 -25.82
C LEU A 331 1.07 14.96 -26.47
N GLN A 332 0.75 14.25 -27.56
CA GLN A 332 -0.51 14.42 -28.29
C GLN A 332 -1.74 14.27 -27.39
N ARG A 333 -1.70 13.36 -26.41
CA ARG A 333 -2.80 13.09 -25.48
C ARG A 333 -2.97 14.17 -24.42
N LEU A 334 -1.87 14.72 -23.90
CA LEU A 334 -1.89 15.56 -22.70
C LEU A 334 -1.66 17.05 -22.97
N GLN A 335 -1.07 17.42 -24.12
CA GLN A 335 -0.70 18.80 -24.48
C GLN A 335 -1.90 19.78 -24.47
N LYS A 336 -3.11 19.28 -24.71
CA LYS A 336 -4.35 20.07 -24.67
C LYS A 336 -4.68 20.55 -23.26
N ASP A 337 -4.52 19.66 -22.29
CA ASP A 337 -4.90 19.90 -20.89
C ASP A 337 -3.71 20.47 -20.09
N ILE A 338 -2.47 20.16 -20.53
CA ILE A 338 -1.21 20.59 -19.91
C ILE A 338 -0.26 21.12 -21.01
N PRO A 339 -0.30 22.43 -21.30
CA PRO A 339 0.50 23.03 -22.38
C PRO A 339 2.02 22.94 -22.23
N GLN A 340 2.55 22.54 -21.07
CA GLN A 340 3.98 22.35 -20.83
C GLN A 340 4.38 20.88 -20.59
N ILE A 341 3.52 19.92 -20.95
CA ILE A 341 3.79 18.48 -20.77
C ILE A 341 5.11 18.03 -21.43
N GLY A 342 5.57 18.72 -22.47
CA GLY A 342 6.87 18.50 -23.10
C GLY A 342 8.10 18.55 -22.17
N LEU A 343 7.98 19.16 -20.99
CA LEU A 343 9.05 19.24 -19.98
C LEU A 343 9.09 18.03 -19.02
N THR A 344 8.17 17.08 -19.15
CA THR A 344 7.98 15.97 -18.20
C THR A 344 8.32 14.61 -18.82
N HIS A 345 8.80 13.67 -18.00
CA HIS A 345 9.00 12.26 -18.37
C HIS A 345 7.83 11.37 -17.92
N GLY A 346 7.06 11.85 -16.94
CA GLY A 346 5.78 11.32 -16.52
C GLY A 346 5.01 12.41 -15.75
N ILE A 347 3.73 12.16 -15.46
CA ILE A 347 2.94 13.04 -14.59
C ILE A 347 1.77 12.29 -13.94
N TYR A 348 1.50 12.54 -12.65
CA TYR A 348 0.25 12.17 -11.99
C TYR A 348 -0.82 13.26 -12.08
N LEU A 349 -1.99 12.91 -12.62
CA LEU A 349 -3.12 13.83 -12.76
C LEU A 349 -4.17 13.62 -11.67
N PHE A 350 -4.14 14.46 -10.64
CA PHE A 350 -5.06 14.41 -9.49
C PHE A 350 -6.55 14.38 -9.85
N GLY A 351 -6.96 15.01 -10.96
CA GLY A 351 -8.36 15.07 -11.40
C GLY A 351 -8.93 13.70 -11.77
N ASP A 352 -8.21 12.99 -12.65
CA ASP A 352 -8.62 11.66 -13.15
C ASP A 352 -8.00 10.51 -12.36
N ARG A 353 -7.01 10.81 -11.50
CA ARG A 353 -6.20 9.88 -10.71
C ARG A 353 -5.42 8.87 -11.57
N ILE A 354 -4.86 9.36 -12.67
CA ILE A 354 -4.08 8.58 -13.63
C ILE A 354 -2.63 9.10 -13.65
N SER A 355 -1.66 8.19 -13.49
CA SER A 355 -0.25 8.47 -13.78
C SER A 355 0.02 8.18 -15.26
N HIS A 356 0.65 9.12 -15.98
CA HIS A 356 0.98 8.98 -17.39
C HIS A 356 2.48 8.96 -17.61
N PHE A 357 2.96 8.03 -18.43
CA PHE A 357 4.37 7.86 -18.78
C PHE A 357 4.50 7.42 -20.25
N TYR A 358 5.73 7.38 -20.75
CA TYR A 358 6.04 6.82 -22.07
C TYR A 358 7.33 6.01 -22.05
N HIS A 359 7.50 5.14 -23.04
CA HIS A 359 8.71 4.35 -23.21
C HIS A 359 9.92 5.23 -23.54
N ARG A 360 10.98 5.09 -22.72
CA ARG A 360 12.25 5.82 -22.80
C ARG A 360 13.40 4.83 -23.02
N PRO A 361 13.76 4.52 -24.28
CA PRO A 361 14.86 3.60 -24.58
C PRO A 361 16.23 4.15 -24.15
N ASP A 362 16.35 5.47 -23.95
CA ASP A 362 17.51 6.16 -23.39
C ASP A 362 17.70 5.92 -21.87
N ALA A 363 16.65 5.46 -21.19
CA ALA A 363 16.60 5.27 -19.75
C ALA A 363 15.91 3.93 -19.38
N GLU A 364 16.15 2.88 -20.17
CA GLU A 364 15.53 1.58 -19.94
C GLU A 364 15.97 1.01 -18.58
N GLY A 365 15.01 0.82 -17.67
CA GLY A 365 15.26 0.39 -16.29
C GLY A 365 15.29 1.52 -15.25
N ASP A 366 15.31 2.79 -15.67
CA ASP A 366 15.10 3.92 -14.74
C ASP A 366 13.61 4.03 -14.39
N LEU A 367 13.25 3.49 -13.23
CA LEU A 367 11.92 3.60 -12.63
C LEU A 367 11.80 4.83 -11.70
N GLY A 368 12.84 5.66 -11.56
CA GLY A 368 12.86 6.76 -10.60
C GLY A 368 11.78 7.82 -10.82
N THR A 369 11.42 8.10 -12.09
CA THR A 369 10.26 8.97 -12.40
C THR A 369 8.94 8.29 -12.00
N LEU A 370 8.83 6.98 -12.17
CA LEU A 370 7.60 6.22 -11.88
C LEU A 370 7.38 6.00 -10.37
N TYR A 371 8.43 6.01 -9.55
CA TYR A 371 8.30 6.03 -8.08
C TYR A 371 8.10 7.44 -7.51
N HIS A 372 8.29 8.49 -8.30
CA HIS A 372 8.06 9.88 -7.89
C HIS A 372 6.60 10.31 -8.07
N GLU A 373 5.94 9.83 -9.14
CA GLU A 373 4.60 10.21 -9.62
C GLU A 373 3.48 9.25 -9.17
#